data_AF-A0A8T3MZ01-F1
#
_entry.id   AF-A0A8T3MZ01-F1
#
_cell.length_a   1.000
_cell.length_b   1.000
_cell.length_c   1.000
_cell.angle_alpha   90.00
_cell.angle_beta   90.00
_cell.angle_gamma   90.00
#
_symmetry.space_group_name_H-M   'P 1'
#
loop_
_entity.id
_entity.type
_entity.pdbx_description
1 polymer ?
#
loop_
_entity_poly.entity_id
_entity_poly.type
_entity_poly.pdbx_seq_one_letter_code
_entity_poly.pdbx_strand_id
1 'polypeptide(L)'
;MLDEAKTGGSVPAPRCNWCSAPLPSDHEITCPACGATLLGDGDTSVPGLTAIDAEAILRNARAAKGKPRSRLLGWISGEYDDDANAPTAASGSLSPPPANVRREMLRLELEAQVANAQAEVESMAADDAVEEGRSLEPHAAEAVAAPAEPAIADADHPDEAPPA
;
A
#
# COMPACT_ATOMS: atom_id res chain seq x y z
N MET A 1 23.56 36.69 -41.33
CA MET A 1 22.51 37.28 -40.50
C MET A 1 22.37 36.37 -39.31
N LEU A 2 22.76 36.87 -38.14
CA LEU A 2 22.72 36.13 -36.87
C LEU A 2 21.29 36.27 -36.34
N ASP A 3 20.51 35.20 -36.34
CA ASP A 3 19.22 35.18 -35.68
C ASP A 3 19.43 34.90 -34.18
N GLU A 4 19.12 35.93 -33.39
CA GLU A 4 19.06 35.98 -31.94
C GLU A 4 18.54 34.69 -31.28
N ALA A 5 19.43 34.03 -30.54
CA ALA A 5 19.07 33.06 -29.51
C ALA A 5 18.34 33.78 -28.37
N LYS A 6 17.00 33.78 -28.39
CA LYS A 6 16.18 34.22 -27.24
C LYS A 6 16.04 33.08 -26.23
N THR A 7 17.14 32.74 -25.57
CA THR A 7 17.16 31.89 -24.39
C THR A 7 16.79 32.74 -23.17
N GLY A 8 15.54 33.18 -23.09
CA GLY A 8 14.99 33.76 -21.88
C GLY A 8 14.62 32.64 -20.92
N GLY A 9 15.60 32.12 -20.17
CA GLY A 9 15.36 31.15 -19.11
C GLY A 9 14.55 31.80 -17.99
N SER A 10 13.22 31.77 -18.09
CA SER A 10 12.33 32.08 -16.98
C SER A 10 12.55 31.02 -15.91
N VAL A 11 13.16 31.39 -14.80
CA VAL A 11 13.17 30.53 -13.60
C VAL A 11 11.70 30.24 -13.26
N PRO A 12 11.29 28.97 -13.11
CA PRO A 12 9.91 28.66 -12.76
C PRO A 12 9.58 29.31 -11.41
N ALA A 13 8.41 29.92 -11.30
CA ALA A 13 7.95 30.49 -10.05
C ALA A 13 7.96 29.41 -8.94
N PRO A 14 8.39 29.74 -7.72
CA PRO A 14 8.41 28.79 -6.62
C PRO A 14 7.03 28.25 -6.31
N ARG A 15 6.96 27.07 -5.71
CA ARG A 15 5.70 26.38 -5.38
C ARG A 15 5.61 26.05 -3.90
N CYS A 16 4.40 26.09 -3.38
CA CYS A 16 4.12 25.67 -2.01
C CYS A 16 4.37 24.17 -1.84
N ASN A 17 5.12 23.77 -0.81
CA ASN A 17 5.41 22.36 -0.50
C ASN A 17 4.18 21.58 -0.01
N TRP A 18 3.10 22.26 0.37
CA TRP A 18 1.88 21.65 0.91
C TRP A 18 0.78 21.46 -0.12
N CYS A 19 0.51 22.47 -0.95
CA CYS A 19 -0.60 22.45 -1.92
C CYS A 19 -0.14 22.62 -3.37
N SER A 20 1.16 22.75 -3.62
CA SER A 20 1.76 22.93 -4.94
C SER A 20 1.33 24.19 -5.72
N ALA A 21 0.57 25.09 -5.09
CA ALA A 21 0.20 26.39 -5.66
C ALA A 21 1.46 27.25 -5.93
N PRO A 22 1.47 28.04 -7.03
CA PRO A 22 2.56 28.97 -7.31
C PRO A 22 2.63 30.04 -6.22
N LEU A 23 3.84 30.36 -5.78
CA LEU A 23 4.11 31.39 -4.79
C LEU A 23 4.55 32.70 -5.47
N PRO A 24 4.16 33.85 -4.91
CA PRO A 24 4.61 35.16 -5.41
C PRO A 24 6.12 35.35 -5.29
N SER A 25 6.75 34.74 -4.27
CA SER A 25 8.19 34.84 -3.99
C SER A 25 8.71 33.62 -3.22
N ASP A 26 10.04 33.46 -3.13
CA ASP A 26 10.71 32.41 -2.34
C ASP A 26 10.71 32.69 -0.82
N HIS A 27 10.28 33.87 -0.40
CA HIS A 27 10.39 34.34 0.99
C HIS A 27 9.04 34.44 1.70
N GLU A 28 7.99 33.86 1.12
CA GLU A 28 6.67 33.84 1.76
C GLU A 28 6.70 33.02 3.04
N ILE A 29 6.31 33.62 4.17
CA ILE A 29 6.20 32.95 5.47
C ILE A 29 4.97 32.02 5.49
N THR A 30 3.90 32.39 4.80
CA THR A 30 2.64 31.64 4.76
C THR A 30 2.12 31.56 3.32
N CYS A 31 1.65 30.40 2.90
CA CYS A 31 1.08 30.22 1.57
C CYS A 31 -0.28 30.95 1.47
N PRO A 32 -0.48 31.85 0.50
CA PRO A 32 -1.76 32.55 0.33
C PRO A 32 -2.90 31.65 -0.17
N ALA A 33 -2.58 30.49 -0.77
CA ALA A 33 -3.58 29.58 -1.32
C ALA A 33 -4.16 28.62 -0.27
N CYS A 34 -3.33 28.12 0.65
CA CYS A 34 -3.76 27.12 1.64
C CYS A 34 -3.51 27.52 3.11
N GLY A 35 -2.87 28.65 3.38
CA GLY A 35 -2.59 29.12 4.74
C GLY A 35 -1.45 28.39 5.47
N ALA A 36 -0.73 27.48 4.81
CA ALA A 36 0.36 26.74 5.44
C ALA A 36 1.58 27.63 5.71
N THR A 37 2.20 27.51 6.89
CA THR A 37 3.49 28.14 7.21
C THR A 37 4.61 27.46 6.40
N LEU A 38 5.37 28.26 5.63
CA LEU A 38 6.43 27.81 4.74
C LEU A 38 7.82 28.06 5.33
N LEU A 39 8.01 29.22 5.96
CA LEU A 39 9.23 29.57 6.69
C LEU A 39 8.83 30.02 8.09
N GLY A 40 9.16 29.23 9.10
CA GLY A 40 8.90 29.57 10.50
C GLY A 40 9.30 28.44 11.43
N ASP A 41 9.53 28.77 12.69
CA ASP A 41 9.67 27.78 13.75
C ASP A 41 8.28 27.14 13.93
N GLY A 42 8.14 25.87 13.53
CA GLY A 42 6.89 25.14 13.69
C GLY A 42 6.47 25.08 15.16
N ASP A 43 5.16 25.10 15.44
CA ASP A 43 4.63 25.00 16.79
C ASP A 43 5.14 23.70 17.47
N THR A 44 5.96 23.85 18.51
CA THR A 44 6.59 22.72 19.22
C THR A 44 5.61 21.97 20.14
N SER A 45 4.41 22.52 20.31
CA SER A 45 3.30 21.92 21.04
C SER A 45 2.04 21.88 20.19
N VAL A 46 1.82 20.78 19.49
CA VAL A 46 0.55 20.49 18.79
C VAL A 46 -0.39 19.76 19.76
N PRO A 47 -1.62 20.27 20.02
CA PRO A 47 -2.57 19.62 20.92
C PRO A 47 -2.86 18.17 20.51
N GLY A 48 -2.81 17.25 21.47
CA GLY A 48 -3.04 15.81 21.24
C GLY A 48 -1.79 15.03 20.79
N LEU A 49 -0.66 15.70 20.56
CA LEU A 49 0.65 15.07 20.31
C LEU A 49 1.58 15.29 21.50
N THR A 50 2.51 14.35 21.70
CA THR A 50 3.58 14.52 22.69
C THR A 50 4.46 15.69 22.27
N ALA A 51 4.57 16.71 23.14
CA ALA A 51 5.40 17.88 22.89
C ALA A 51 6.85 17.49 22.56
N ILE A 52 7.45 18.21 21.62
CA ILE A 52 8.81 17.91 21.16
C ILE A 52 9.81 18.49 22.17
N ASP A 53 10.54 17.63 22.89
CA ASP A 53 11.63 18.06 23.77
C ASP A 53 12.90 18.35 22.94
N ALA A 54 13.19 19.64 22.72
CA ALA A 54 14.37 20.11 22.01
C ALA A 54 15.68 19.64 22.67
N GLU A 55 15.72 19.48 24.00
CA GLU A 55 16.90 18.98 24.71
C GLU A 55 17.12 17.49 24.45
N ALA A 56 16.05 16.70 24.37
CA ALA A 56 16.12 15.28 23.98
C ALA A 56 16.64 15.10 22.54
N ILE A 57 16.21 15.96 21.60
CA ILE A 57 16.74 15.95 20.22
C ILE A 57 18.25 16.21 20.23
N LEU A 58 18.71 17.25 20.92
CA LEU A 58 20.14 17.59 20.99
C LEU A 58 20.97 16.50 21.69
N ARG A 59 20.42 15.84 22.72
CA ARG A 59 21.06 14.69 23.37
C ARG A 59 21.18 13.50 22.42
N ASN A 60 20.12 13.17 21.68
CA ASN A 60 20.13 12.09 20.70
C ASN A 60 21.06 12.38 19.53
N ALA A 61 21.10 13.61 19.01
CA ALA A 61 22.01 14.01 17.94
C ALA A 61 23.49 13.90 18.35
N ARG A 62 23.82 14.24 19.60
CA ARG A 62 25.18 14.03 20.14
C ARG A 62 25.51 12.55 20.36
N ALA A 63 24.52 11.74 20.77
CA ALA A 63 24.69 10.30 20.97
C ALA A 63 24.79 9.51 19.65
N ALA A 64 24.12 9.96 18.59
CA ALA A 64 24.16 9.39 17.25
C ALA A 64 25.52 9.59 16.54
N LYS A 65 26.34 10.55 17.00
CA LYS A 65 27.71 10.75 16.50
C LYS A 65 28.69 9.64 16.96
N GLY A 66 28.25 8.73 17.82
CA GLY A 66 28.96 7.51 18.14
C GLY A 66 28.78 6.48 17.02
N LYS A 67 29.89 6.14 16.34
CA LYS A 67 30.11 5.08 15.33
C LYS A 67 28.91 4.11 15.14
N PRO A 68 28.39 3.93 13.90
CA PRO A 68 27.14 3.22 13.66
C PRO A 68 27.15 1.82 14.29
N ARG A 69 26.23 1.61 15.23
CA ARG A 69 25.96 0.29 15.81
C ARG A 69 25.09 -0.47 14.81
N SER A 70 25.72 -1.39 14.10
CA SER A 70 25.16 -2.45 13.24
C SER A 70 24.06 -2.04 12.24
N ARG A 71 24.23 -2.49 10.98
CA ARG A 71 23.27 -2.24 9.88
C ARG A 71 21.82 -2.68 10.17
N LEU A 72 21.64 -3.67 11.05
CA LEU A 72 20.32 -4.14 11.48
C LEU A 72 19.56 -3.10 12.30
N LEU A 73 20.26 -2.37 13.19
CA LEU A 73 19.61 -1.33 14.00
C LEU A 73 19.32 -0.07 13.18
N GLY A 74 20.15 0.23 12.17
CA GLY A 74 19.86 1.29 11.18
C GLY A 74 18.58 0.99 10.39
N TRP A 75 18.39 -0.27 9.97
CA TRP A 75 17.18 -0.70 9.27
C TRP A 75 15.91 -0.59 10.13
N ILE A 76 15.98 -0.92 11.43
CA ILE A 76 14.83 -0.82 12.34
C ILE A 76 14.52 0.64 12.73
N SER A 77 15.55 1.48 12.87
CA SER A 77 15.40 2.87 13.35
C SER A 77 15.08 3.87 12.23
N GLY A 78 15.15 3.45 10.96
CA GLY A 78 14.92 4.31 9.81
C GLY A 78 16.03 5.33 9.53
N GLU A 79 17.15 5.25 10.25
CA GLU A 79 18.37 6.02 9.97
C GLU A 79 19.15 5.29 8.87
N TYR A 80 18.83 5.61 7.63
CA TYR A 80 19.63 5.22 6.48
C TYR A 80 20.74 6.26 6.33
N ASP A 81 22.01 5.84 6.34
CA ASP A 81 23.09 6.72 5.86
C ASP A 81 22.71 7.19 4.45
N ASP A 82 22.57 8.51 4.27
CA ASP A 82 22.28 9.19 3.00
C ASP A 82 23.52 9.18 2.07
N ASP A 83 24.25 8.07 2.05
CA ASP A 83 25.36 7.84 1.15
C ASP A 83 24.82 7.47 -0.23
N ALA A 84 24.53 8.53 -1.01
CA ALA A 84 24.96 8.77 -2.39
C ALA A 84 24.96 7.60 -3.41
N ASN A 85 24.16 6.57 -3.20
CA ASN A 85 23.89 5.53 -4.19
C ASN A 85 22.48 4.98 -4.00
N ALA A 86 21.49 5.87 -3.84
CA ALA A 86 20.12 5.51 -4.12
C ALA A 86 20.10 5.05 -5.59
N PRO A 87 19.85 3.75 -5.87
CA PRO A 87 19.69 3.33 -7.25
C PRO A 87 18.54 4.17 -7.82
N THR A 88 18.81 4.98 -8.84
CA THR A 88 17.77 5.65 -9.61
C THR A 88 16.71 4.61 -9.92
N ALA A 89 15.49 4.82 -9.43
CA ALA A 89 14.42 3.83 -9.53
C ALA A 89 14.38 3.33 -10.97
N ALA A 90 14.58 2.03 -11.16
CA ALA A 90 14.73 1.45 -12.49
C ALA A 90 13.51 1.84 -13.34
N SER A 91 13.75 2.29 -14.57
CA SER A 91 12.70 2.67 -15.51
C SER A 91 11.67 1.53 -15.62
N GLY A 92 10.48 1.73 -15.04
CA GLY A 92 9.45 0.69 -14.91
C GLY A 92 8.98 0.39 -13.49
N SER A 93 9.63 0.90 -12.44
CA SER A 93 9.17 0.74 -11.04
C SER A 93 7.78 1.34 -10.80
N LEU A 94 7.41 2.37 -11.57
CA LEU A 94 6.10 3.02 -11.54
C LEU A 94 5.14 2.44 -12.60
N SER A 95 5.57 1.46 -13.40
CA SER A 95 4.69 0.84 -14.37
C SER A 95 3.74 -0.15 -13.69
N PRO A 96 2.52 -0.35 -14.23
CA PRO A 96 1.61 -1.36 -13.70
C PRO A 96 2.25 -2.75 -13.65
N PRO A 97 1.87 -3.62 -12.69
CA PRO A 97 2.43 -4.96 -12.58
C PRO A 97 2.27 -5.75 -13.90
N PRO A 98 3.24 -6.61 -14.24
CA PRO A 98 3.16 -7.41 -15.46
C PRO A 98 1.94 -8.35 -15.42
N ALA A 99 1.45 -8.75 -16.60
CA ALA A 99 0.17 -9.46 -16.71
C ALA A 99 0.11 -10.80 -15.97
N ASN A 100 1.24 -11.50 -15.83
CA ASN A 100 1.33 -12.71 -15.02
C ASN A 100 1.10 -12.42 -13.53
N VAL A 101 1.74 -11.38 -12.99
CA VAL A 101 1.57 -10.96 -11.58
C VAL A 101 0.13 -10.53 -11.34
N ARG A 102 -0.51 -9.83 -12.28
CA ARG A 102 -1.94 -9.48 -12.16
C ARG A 102 -2.85 -10.71 -12.08
N ARG A 103 -2.54 -11.79 -12.81
CA ARG A 103 -3.29 -13.05 -12.72
C ARG A 103 -3.09 -13.74 -11.37
N GLU A 104 -1.87 -13.75 -10.86
CA GLU A 104 -1.58 -14.29 -9.52
C GLU A 104 -2.28 -13.48 -8.42
N MET A 105 -2.24 -12.15 -8.49
CA MET A 105 -2.97 -11.31 -7.53
C MET A 105 -4.48 -11.57 -7.57
N LEU A 106 -5.06 -11.68 -8.77
CA LEU A 106 -6.49 -11.98 -8.92
C LEU A 106 -6.84 -13.37 -8.38
N ARG A 107 -5.95 -14.36 -8.61
CA ARG A 107 -6.09 -15.69 -8.03
C ARG A 107 -6.13 -15.62 -6.50
N LEU A 108 -5.16 -14.95 -5.88
CA LEU A 108 -5.09 -14.79 -4.42
C LEU A 108 -6.30 -14.04 -3.86
N GLU A 109 -6.80 -13.03 -4.57
CA GLU A 109 -7.99 -12.28 -4.17
C GLU A 109 -9.23 -13.19 -4.14
N LEU A 110 -9.42 -14.02 -5.16
CA LEU A 110 -10.52 -14.98 -5.19
C LEU A 110 -10.40 -16.06 -4.11
N GLU A 111 -9.18 -16.58 -3.87
CA GLU A 111 -8.92 -17.51 -2.77
C GLU A 111 -9.28 -16.89 -1.41
N ALA A 112 -8.93 -15.62 -1.19
CA ALA A 112 -9.29 -14.90 0.02
C ALA A 112 -10.80 -14.68 0.16
N GLN A 113 -11.51 -14.38 -0.94
CA GLN A 113 -12.97 -14.25 -0.93
C GLN A 113 -13.65 -15.58 -0.57
N VAL A 114 -13.17 -16.70 -1.10
CA VAL A 114 -13.68 -18.04 -0.76
C VAL A 114 -13.43 -18.35 0.71
N ALA A 115 -12.23 -18.08 1.23
CA ALA A 115 -11.91 -18.29 2.63
C ALA A 115 -12.79 -17.44 3.56
N ASN A 116 -13.06 -16.18 3.20
CA ASN A 116 -13.96 -15.32 3.96
C ASN A 116 -15.40 -15.84 3.96
N ALA A 117 -15.92 -16.28 2.80
CA ALA A 117 -17.26 -16.85 2.72
C ALA A 117 -17.38 -18.15 3.51
N GLN A 118 -16.33 -18.98 3.51
CA GLN A 118 -16.28 -20.20 4.34
C GLN A 118 -16.29 -19.87 5.82
N ALA A 119 -15.48 -18.90 6.26
CA ALA A 119 -15.47 -18.45 7.64
C ALA A 119 -16.82 -17.87 8.08
N GLU A 120 -17.53 -17.17 7.20
CA GLU A 120 -18.88 -16.66 7.47
C GLU A 120 -19.87 -17.82 7.68
N VAL A 121 -19.86 -18.84 6.81
CA VAL A 121 -20.68 -20.04 6.98
C VAL A 121 -20.35 -20.78 8.27
N GLU A 122 -19.06 -20.94 8.58
CA GLU A 122 -18.60 -21.58 9.82
C GLU A 122 -19.03 -20.77 11.05
N SER A 123 -19.02 -19.43 10.97
CA SER A 123 -19.48 -18.58 12.06
C SER A 123 -20.99 -18.73 12.31
N MET A 124 -21.80 -18.76 11.25
CA MET A 124 -23.24 -19.00 11.36
C MET A 124 -23.54 -20.38 11.96
N ALA A 125 -22.83 -21.41 11.50
CA ALA A 125 -22.99 -22.76 12.03
C ALA A 125 -22.55 -22.87 13.50
N ALA A 126 -21.52 -22.13 13.91
CA ALA A 126 -21.09 -22.05 15.30
C ALA A 126 -22.14 -21.35 16.17
N ASP A 127 -22.71 -20.24 15.71
CA ASP A 127 -23.77 -19.52 16.40
C ASP A 127 -25.01 -20.40 16.59
N ASP A 128 -25.46 -21.10 15.54
CA ASP A 128 -26.56 -22.07 15.60
C ASP A 128 -26.27 -23.19 16.62
N ALA A 129 -25.04 -23.73 16.63
CA ALA A 129 -24.65 -24.76 17.58
C ALA A 129 -24.69 -24.27 19.04
N VAL A 130 -24.30 -23.01 19.29
CA VAL A 130 -24.41 -22.39 20.62
C VAL A 130 -25.87 -22.23 21.04
N GLU A 131 -26.74 -21.75 20.15
CA GLU A 131 -28.17 -21.59 20.45
C GLU A 131 -28.84 -22.93 20.76
N GLU A 132 -28.47 -24.00 20.05
CA GLU A 132 -28.97 -25.35 20.25
C GLU A 132 -28.30 -26.08 21.43
N GLY A 133 -27.37 -25.43 22.13
CA GLY A 133 -26.65 -25.99 23.28
C GLY A 133 -25.68 -27.12 22.95
N ARG A 134 -25.25 -27.23 21.68
CA ARG A 134 -24.22 -28.17 21.23
C ARG A 134 -22.82 -27.58 21.43
N SER A 135 -21.82 -28.43 21.66
CA SER A 135 -20.44 -27.99 21.89
C SER A 135 -19.74 -27.56 20.59
N LEU A 136 -18.96 -26.47 20.68
CA LEU A 136 -18.18 -25.86 19.60
C LEU A 136 -16.83 -26.55 19.30
N GLU A 137 -16.61 -27.78 19.77
CA GLU A 137 -15.37 -28.49 19.48
C GLU A 137 -15.19 -28.60 17.96
N PRO A 138 -14.03 -28.22 17.40
CA PRO A 138 -13.81 -28.32 15.97
C PRO A 138 -13.88 -29.80 15.61
N HIS A 139 -14.99 -30.19 14.97
CA HIS A 139 -15.08 -31.50 14.37
C HIS A 139 -14.07 -31.48 13.22
N ALA A 140 -12.88 -32.03 13.48
CA ALA A 140 -11.91 -32.32 12.43
C ALA A 140 -12.70 -33.00 11.33
N ALA A 141 -12.84 -32.32 10.19
CA ALA A 141 -13.70 -32.74 9.11
C ALA A 141 -13.44 -34.21 8.80
N GLU A 142 -14.32 -35.09 9.27
CA GLU A 142 -14.45 -36.41 8.70
C GLU A 142 -14.87 -36.12 7.27
N ALA A 143 -13.97 -36.41 6.34
CA ALA A 143 -14.18 -36.23 4.92
C ALA A 143 -15.51 -36.88 4.57
N VAL A 144 -16.56 -36.05 4.42
CA VAL A 144 -17.81 -36.48 3.84
C VAL A 144 -17.42 -36.81 2.40
N ALA A 145 -17.30 -38.11 2.16
CA ALA A 145 -17.09 -38.67 0.85
C ALA A 145 -18.04 -37.96 -0.12
N ALA A 146 -17.46 -37.32 -1.14
CA ALA A 146 -18.21 -36.73 -2.23
C ALA A 146 -19.27 -37.76 -2.69
N PRO A 147 -20.56 -37.40 -2.80
CA PRO A 147 -21.49 -38.26 -3.50
C PRO A 147 -20.95 -38.43 -4.91
N ALA A 148 -20.67 -39.68 -5.29
CA ALA A 148 -20.22 -40.03 -6.62
C ALA A 148 -21.15 -39.39 -7.65
N GLU A 149 -20.61 -38.53 -8.50
CA GLU A 149 -21.32 -38.04 -9.67
C GLU A 149 -21.77 -39.27 -10.48
N PRO A 150 -23.07 -39.44 -10.74
CA PRO A 150 -23.49 -40.47 -11.68
C PRO A 150 -22.94 -40.11 -13.05
N ALA A 151 -22.11 -40.99 -13.59
CA ALA A 151 -21.64 -40.93 -14.96
C ALA A 151 -22.85 -40.80 -15.89
N ILE A 152 -23.03 -39.61 -16.46
CA ILE A 152 -23.88 -39.43 -17.64
C ILE A 152 -23.18 -40.14 -18.79
N ALA A 153 -23.67 -41.35 -19.06
CA ALA A 153 -23.30 -42.14 -20.21
C ALA A 153 -23.56 -41.31 -21.49
N ASP A 154 -22.54 -41.29 -22.35
CA ASP A 154 -22.63 -40.94 -23.76
C ASP A 154 -23.85 -41.64 -24.37
N ALA A 155 -24.91 -40.87 -24.61
CA ALA A 155 -26.03 -41.31 -25.42
C ALA A 155 -25.80 -40.74 -26.82
N ASP A 156 -25.07 -41.55 -27.60
CA ASP A 156 -25.34 -41.86 -29.00
C ASP A 156 -26.45 -41.00 -29.62
N HIS A 157 -26.06 -40.04 -30.46
CA HIS A 157 -26.99 -39.29 -31.31
C HIS A 157 -27.10 -40.02 -32.65
N PRO A 158 -28.18 -40.80 -32.90
CA PRO A 158 -28.42 -41.32 -34.23
C PRO A 158 -28.88 -40.18 -35.15
N ASP A 159 -28.15 -40.06 -36.24
CA ASP A 159 -28.49 -39.44 -37.51
C ASP A 159 -29.96 -39.73 -37.92
N GLU A 160 -30.75 -38.69 -38.16
CA GLU A 160 -31.90 -38.78 -39.07
C GLU A 160 -32.09 -37.46 -39.83
N ALA A 161 -31.81 -37.52 -41.13
CA ALA A 161 -31.95 -36.45 -42.13
C ALA A 161 -33.41 -36.35 -42.69
N PRO A 162 -33.66 -35.60 -43.78
CA PRO A 162 -34.42 -34.34 -43.86
C PRO A 162 -35.89 -34.48 -44.33
N PRO A 163 -36.66 -33.38 -44.39
CA PRO A 163 -37.32 -32.98 -45.67
C PRO A 163 -37.34 -31.43 -45.86
N ALA A 164 -37.45 -30.81 -47.05
CA ALA A 164 -37.98 -31.18 -48.36
C ALA A 164 -37.26 -30.41 -49.50
#